data_AF-A0A963WDY3-F1
#
_entry.id   AF-A0A963WDY3-F1
#
_cell.length_a   1.000
_cell.length_b   1.000
_cell.length_c   1.000
_cell.angle_alpha   90.00
_cell.angle_beta   90.00
_cell.angle_gamma   90.00
#
_symmetry.space_group_name_H-M   'P 1'
#
loop_
_entity.id
_entity.type
_entity.pdbx_description
1 polymer ?
#
loop_
_entity_poly.entity_id
_entity_poly.type
_entity_poly.pdbx_seq_one_letter_code
_entity_poly.pdbx_strand_id
1 'polypeptide(L)' 'TAMEVATRIAANAPLVVQAMKSIARRTLPASPTELYYPHRRLLDGIAHSDDIKEGVASFKEKRAPRFTGR' A
#
# COMPACT_ATOMS: atom_id res chain seq x y z
N THR A 1 -17.32 -10.86 -30.67
CA THR A 1 -17.94 -11.19 -29.36
C THR A 1 -16.89 -11.32 -28.26
N ALA A 2 -17.27 -11.35 -26.98
CA ALA A 2 -16.33 -11.64 -25.89
C ALA A 2 -15.59 -12.98 -26.09
N MET A 3 -16.29 -13.98 -26.65
CA MET A 3 -15.74 -15.30 -26.93
C MET A 3 -14.68 -15.31 -28.03
N GLU A 4 -14.84 -14.52 -29.09
CA GLU A 4 -13.81 -14.38 -30.13
C GLU A 4 -12.50 -13.82 -29.57
N VAL A 5 -12.58 -12.83 -28.68
CA VAL A 5 -11.40 -12.24 -28.04
C VAL A 5 -10.74 -13.25 -27.10
N ALA A 6 -11.52 -13.95 -26.28
CA ALA A 6 -11.01 -14.98 -25.38
C ALA A 6 -10.28 -16.10 -26.15
N THR A 7 -10.86 -16.55 -27.26
CA THR A 7 -10.26 -17.58 -28.12
C THR A 7 -8.91 -17.13 -28.68
N ARG A 8 -8.82 -15.87 -29.15
CA ARG A 8 -7.56 -15.30 -29.64
C ARG A 8 -6.48 -15.20 -28.55
N ILE A 9 -6.86 -14.87 -27.32
CA ILE A 9 -5.92 -14.81 -26.18
C ILE A 9 -5.43 -16.21 -25.83
N ALA A 10 -6.35 -17.18 -25.75
CA ALA A 10 -6.06 -18.56 -25.36
C ALA A 10 -5.12 -19.31 -26.33
N ALA A 11 -5.03 -18.86 -27.59
CA ALA A 11 -4.12 -19.43 -28.58
C ALA A 11 -2.63 -19.06 -28.35
N ASN A 12 -2.31 -18.13 -27.45
CA ASN A 12 -0.93 -17.69 -27.18
C ASN A 12 -0.28 -18.48 -26.04
N ALA A 13 1.05 -18.47 -25.97
CA ALA A 13 1.81 -19.06 -24.87
C ALA A 13 1.40 -18.41 -23.52
N PRO A 14 0.91 -19.19 -22.52
CA PRO A 14 0.40 -18.63 -21.27
C PRO A 14 1.40 -17.76 -20.52
N LEU A 15 2.68 -18.15 -20.49
CA LEU A 15 3.74 -17.37 -19.83
C LEU A 15 3.95 -16.01 -20.49
N VAL A 16 3.88 -15.93 -21.81
CA VAL A 16 4.06 -14.68 -22.55
C VAL A 16 2.90 -13.73 -22.29
N VAL A 17 1.66 -14.22 -22.35
CA VAL A 17 0.47 -13.40 -22.05
C VAL A 17 0.49 -12.88 -20.62
N GLN A 18 0.88 -13.72 -19.66
CA GLN A 18 1.04 -13.32 -18.26
C GLN A 18 2.14 -12.26 -18.09
N ALA A 19 3.29 -12.46 -18.73
CA ALA A 19 4.40 -11.51 -18.68
C ALA A 19 4.01 -10.15 -19.27
N MET A 20 3.42 -10.13 -20.47
CA MET A 20 2.95 -8.90 -21.12
C MET A 20 1.90 -8.18 -20.27
N LYS A 21 0.95 -8.91 -19.68
CA LYS A 21 -0.03 -8.34 -18.76
C LYS A 21 0.63 -7.72 -17.53
N SER A 22 1.63 -8.39 -16.94
CA SER A 22 2.39 -7.87 -15.81
C SER A 22 3.14 -6.59 -16.17
N ILE A 23 3.82 -6.56 -17.32
CA ILE A 23 4.54 -5.38 -17.81
C ILE A 23 3.57 -4.22 -18.02
N ALA A 24 2.46 -4.45 -18.72
CA ALA A 24 1.44 -3.42 -18.98
C ALA A 24 0.85 -2.83 -17.70
N ARG A 25 0.69 -3.62 -16.63
CA ARG A 25 0.25 -3.11 -15.32
C ARG A 25 1.29 -2.22 -14.65
N ARG A 26 2.58 -2.49 -14.87
CA ARG A 26 3.70 -1.75 -14.27
C ARG A 26 4.07 -0.48 -15.04
N THR A 27 3.63 -0.34 -16.30
CA THR A 27 3.82 0.89 -17.07
C THR A 27 2.83 1.99 -16.69
N LEU A 28 1.73 1.63 -16.01
CA LEU A 28 0.81 2.62 -15.46
C LEU A 28 1.41 3.24 -14.19
N PRO A 29 1.28 4.55 -13.99
CA PRO A 29 1.68 5.18 -12.73
C PRO A 29 0.88 4.55 -11.59
N ALA A 30 1.56 4.24 -10.49
CA ALA A 30 0.90 3.76 -9.28
C ALA A 30 -0.12 4.81 -8.81
N SER A 31 -1.32 4.37 -8.45
CA SER A 31 -2.30 5.26 -7.85
C SER A 31 -1.80 5.78 -6.49
N PRO A 32 -2.24 6.97 -6.04
CA PRO A 32 -1.90 7.46 -4.71
C PRO A 32 -2.23 6.45 -3.60
N THR A 33 -3.31 5.68 -3.75
CA THR A 33 -3.70 4.62 -2.83
C THR A 33 -2.70 3.47 -2.82
N GLU A 34 -2.24 3.00 -3.98
CA GLU A 34 -1.23 1.93 -4.08
C GLU A 34 0.10 2.36 -3.46
N LEU A 35 0.48 3.62 -3.59
CA LEU A 35 1.67 4.17 -2.94
C LEU A 35 1.49 4.31 -1.42
N TYR A 36 0.31 4.71 -0.97
CA TYR A 36 0.03 4.95 0.45
C TYR A 36 -0.17 3.68 1.27
N TYR A 37 -0.82 2.66 0.70
CA TYR A 37 -1.24 1.47 1.44
C TYR A 37 -0.10 0.71 2.15
N PRO A 38 1.09 0.54 1.55
CA PRO A 38 2.23 -0.05 2.24
C PRO A 38 2.65 0.71 3.51
N HIS A 39 2.53 2.04 3.51
CA HIS A 39 2.86 2.90 4.65
C HIS A 39 1.76 2.93 5.70
N ARG A 40 0.52 2.63 5.31
CA ARG A 40 -0.63 2.64 6.23
C ARG A 40 -0.40 1.78 7.46
N ARG A 41 0.16 0.58 7.30
CA ARG A 41 0.42 -0.34 8.44
C ARG A 41 1.41 0.25 9.44
N LEU A 42 2.42 0.98 8.98
CA LEU A 42 3.37 1.68 9.84
C LEU A 42 2.69 2.81 10.61
N LEU A 43 1.90 3.63 9.90
CA LEU A 43 1.15 4.74 10.51
C LEU A 43 0.12 4.26 11.52
N ASP A 44 -0.58 3.15 11.23
CA ASP A 44 -1.52 2.52 12.15
C ASP A 44 -0.81 2.04 13.42
N GLY A 45 0.42 1.51 13.30
CA GLY A 45 1.25 1.15 14.47
C GLY A 45 1.60 2.35 15.33
N ILE A 46 2.03 3.45 14.71
CA ILE A 46 2.32 4.71 15.42
C ILE A 46 1.05 5.25 16.09
N ALA A 47 -0.09 5.25 15.41
CA ALA A 47 -1.35 5.78 15.94
C ALA A 47 -1.82 5.07 17.22
N HIS A 48 -1.44 3.81 17.42
CA HIS A 48 -1.80 3.01 18.59
C HIS A 48 -0.67 2.86 19.60
N SER A 49 0.46 3.54 19.38
CA SER A 49 1.64 3.46 20.24
C SER A 49 1.43 4.16 21.59
N ASP A 50 2.27 3.84 22.56
CA ASP A 50 2.35 4.55 23.83
C ASP A 50 2.91 5.96 23.63
N ASP A 51 3.70 6.19 22.58
CA ASP A 51 4.21 7.52 22.24
C ASP A 51 3.11 8.49 21.81
N ILE A 52 2.03 8.04 21.17
CA ILE A 52 0.86 8.90 20.90
C ILE A 52 0.17 9.29 22.21
N LYS A 53 -0.02 8.35 23.13
CA LYS A 53 -0.63 8.62 24.44
C LYS A 53 0.22 9.61 25.24
N GLU A 54 1.52 9.41 25.25
CA GLU A 54 2.49 10.29 25.90
C GLU A 54 2.51 11.69 25.26
N GLY A 55 2.47 11.80 23.94
CA GLY A 55 2.43 13.08 23.25
C GLY A 55 1.19 13.90 23.62
N VAL A 56 0.03 13.25 23.73
CA VAL A 56 -1.22 13.89 24.19
C VAL A 56 -1.11 14.31 25.66
N ALA A 57 -0.58 13.44 26.53
CA ALA A 57 -0.42 13.71 27.96
C ALA A 57 0.56 14.87 28.22
N SER A 58 1.75 14.83 27.61
CA SER A 58 2.78 15.85 27.79
C SER A 58 2.33 17.22 27.29
N PHE A 59 1.57 17.26 26.19
CA PHE A 59 0.99 18.49 25.67
C PHE A 59 -0.02 19.09 26.65
N LYS A 60 -0.93 18.27 27.18
CA LYS A 60 -1.93 18.70 28.17
C LYS A 60 -1.27 19.18 29.47
N GLU A 61 -0.20 18.52 29.89
CA GLU A 61 0.54 18.82 31.12
C GLU A 61 1.61 19.91 30.95
N LYS A 62 1.81 20.43 29.72
CA LYS A 62 2.83 21.44 29.37
C LYS A 62 4.24 21.04 29.83
N ARG A 63 4.57 19.77 29.73
CA ARG A 63 5.90 19.22 30.05
C ARG A 63 6.56 18.65 28.80
N ALA A 64 7.87 18.43 28.86
CA ALA A 64 8.57 17.70 27.81
C ALA A 64 8.06 16.24 27.73
N PRO A 65 7.86 15.69 26.51
CA PRO A 65 7.50 14.29 26.31
C PRO A 65 8.69 13.36 26.61
N ARG A 66 8.39 12.11 26.97
CA ARG A 66 9.35 11.01 27.10
C ARG A 66 8.93 9.83 26.21
N PHE A 67 9.32 9.89 24.94
CA PHE A 67 9.05 8.84 23.97
C PHE A 67 9.92 7.60 24.20
N THR A 68 9.36 6.42 23.98
CA THR A 68 10.01 5.12 24.18
C THR A 68 10.00 4.23 22.94
N GLY A 69 9.30 4.61 21.87
CA GLY A 69 9.22 3.86 20.62
C GLY A 69 8.39 2.58 20.72
N ARG A 70 7.45 2.52 21.66
CA ARG A 70 6.53 1.40 21.89
C ARG A 70 5.11 1.81 21.59
#